data_AF-A0A1I1HNB9-F1
#
_entry.id   AF-A0A1I1HNB9-F1
#
_cell.length_a   1.000
_cell.length_b   1.000
_cell.length_c   1.000
_cell.angle_alpha   90.00
_cell.angle_beta   90.00
_cell.angle_gamma   90.00
#
_symmetry.space_group_name_H-M   'P 1'
#
loop_
_entity.id
_entity.type
_entity.pdbx_description
1 polymer ?
#
loop_
_entity_poly.entity_id
_entity_poly.type
_entity_poly.pdbx_seq_one_letter_code
_entity_poly.pdbx_strand_id
1 'polypeptide(L)'
;MISSDLALIGTTIHRVAQLIQQRIDNEIGDSGLTRLSWMAATHVEDSLGLTIGDLAGRLEVGRATAGQLVDRMVQGGWVERWPSPDDRRSQIVTATPKARAMLEELAPRQSALEDEILQDLSADERRILLALLERIKSRLLR
;
A
#
# COMPACT_ATOMS: atom_id res chain seq x y z
N MET A 1 -26.64 -25.72 -2.88
CA MET A 1 -26.71 -24.27 -3.16
C MET A 1 -25.46 -23.92 -3.92
N ILE A 2 -25.55 -23.78 -5.26
CA ILE A 2 -24.36 -23.51 -6.10
C ILE A 2 -23.93 -22.08 -5.74
N SER A 3 -22.84 -21.94 -5.00
CA SER A 3 -22.19 -20.64 -4.83
C SER A 3 -21.88 -20.13 -6.23
N SER A 4 -22.40 -18.97 -6.61
CA SER A 4 -22.05 -18.38 -7.90
C SER A 4 -20.53 -18.20 -7.94
N ASP A 5 -19.92 -18.41 -9.12
CA ASP A 5 -18.48 -18.21 -9.31
C ASP A 5 -18.04 -16.84 -8.78
N LEU A 6 -18.90 -15.82 -8.87
CA LEU A 6 -18.68 -14.49 -8.33
C LEU A 6 -18.49 -14.47 -6.80
N ALA A 7 -19.30 -15.20 -6.03
CA ALA A 7 -19.17 -15.26 -4.58
C ALA A 7 -17.89 -16.00 -4.15
N LEU A 8 -17.52 -17.07 -4.87
CA LEU A 8 -16.28 -17.80 -4.61
C LEU A 8 -15.05 -16.94 -4.96
N ILE A 9 -15.05 -16.28 -6.12
CA ILE A 9 -14.00 -15.35 -6.52
C ILE A 9 -13.83 -14.24 -5.46
N GLY A 10 -14.92 -13.62 -5.04
CA GLY A 10 -14.90 -12.54 -4.04
C GLY A 10 -14.31 -13.00 -2.70
N THR A 11 -14.76 -14.15 -2.18
CA THR A 11 -14.27 -14.70 -0.91
C THR A 11 -12.81 -15.15 -0.98
N THR A 12 -12.39 -15.75 -2.10
CA THR A 12 -10.99 -16.11 -2.34
C THR A 12 -10.08 -14.88 -2.40
N ILE A 13 -10.46 -13.84 -3.17
CA ILE A 13 -9.70 -12.58 -3.23
C ILE A 13 -9.57 -11.98 -1.84
N HIS A 14 -10.68 -11.89 -1.09
CA HIS A 14 -10.67 -11.36 0.26
C HIS A 14 -9.75 -12.17 1.18
N ARG A 15 -9.83 -13.50 1.14
CA ARG A 15 -9.02 -14.37 1.98
C ARG A 15 -7.53 -14.27 1.66
N VAL A 16 -7.17 -14.24 0.38
CA VAL A 16 -5.78 -14.06 -0.07
C VAL A 16 -5.25 -12.71 0.39
N ALA A 17 -6.01 -11.62 0.20
CA ALA A 17 -5.62 -10.29 0.67
C ALA A 17 -5.39 -10.26 2.19
N GLN A 18 -6.28 -10.88 2.98
CA GLN A 18 -6.11 -10.98 4.42
C GLN A 18 -4.83 -11.73 4.83
N LEU A 19 -4.52 -12.85 4.17
CA LEU A 19 -3.33 -13.65 4.48
C LEU A 19 -2.04 -12.92 4.10
N ILE A 20 -2.01 -12.25 2.94
CA ILE A 20 -0.88 -11.40 2.53
C ILE A 20 -0.68 -10.29 3.56
N GLN A 21 -1.76 -9.60 3.96
CA GLN A 21 -1.69 -8.55 4.97
C GLN A 21 -1.15 -9.06 6.31
N GLN A 22 -1.58 -10.22 6.77
CA GLN A 22 -1.08 -10.81 8.02
C GLN A 22 0.43 -11.12 7.95
N ARG A 23 0.92 -11.59 6.79
CA ARG A 23 2.34 -11.86 6.59
C ARG A 23 3.15 -10.57 6.59
N ILE A 24 2.69 -9.54 5.89
CA ILE A 24 3.32 -8.20 5.92
C ILE A 24 3.33 -7.64 7.34
N ASP A 25 2.21 -7.72 8.07
CA ASP A 25 2.10 -7.23 9.45
C ASP A 25 3.14 -7.90 10.38
N ASN A 26 3.41 -9.20 10.19
CA ASN A 26 4.43 -9.91 10.95
C ASN A 26 5.85 -9.46 10.59
N GLU A 27 6.13 -9.19 9.31
CA GLU A 27 7.46 -8.72 8.87
C GLU A 27 7.79 -7.30 9.37
N ILE A 28 6.78 -6.43 9.43
CA ILE A 28 6.96 -5.03 9.84
C ILE A 28 6.76 -4.81 11.35
N GLY A 29 6.35 -5.83 12.11
CA GLY A 29 5.95 -5.70 13.52
C GLY A 29 7.04 -5.07 14.41
N ASP A 30 8.32 -5.30 14.08
CA ASP A 30 9.46 -4.78 14.84
C ASP A 30 9.90 -3.36 14.41
N SER A 31 9.35 -2.82 13.32
CA SER A 31 9.73 -1.51 12.78
C SER A 31 9.15 -0.31 13.55
N GLY A 32 8.20 -0.56 14.46
CA GLY A 32 7.44 0.48 15.15
C GLY A 32 6.43 1.21 14.25
N LEU A 33 6.24 0.77 13.00
CA LEU A 33 5.21 1.28 12.09
C LEU A 33 3.98 0.37 12.06
N THR A 34 2.82 0.99 11.88
CA THR A 34 1.62 0.26 11.46
C THR A 34 1.69 0.00 9.96
N ARG A 35 1.00 -1.04 9.46
CA ARG A 35 0.91 -1.34 8.02
C ARG A 35 0.55 -0.14 7.17
N LEU A 36 -0.48 0.62 7.57
CA LEU A 36 -0.90 1.80 6.83
C LEU A 36 0.20 2.86 6.78
N SER A 37 0.98 3.02 7.86
CA SER A 37 2.13 3.92 7.87
C SER A 37 3.26 3.43 6.97
N TRP A 38 3.53 2.13 6.97
CA TRP A 38 4.52 1.54 6.06
C TRP A 38 4.12 1.70 4.60
N MET A 39 2.89 1.31 4.22
CA MET A 39 2.36 1.50 2.86
C MET A 39 2.39 2.97 2.44
N ALA A 40 2.03 3.88 3.35
CA ALA A 40 2.11 5.31 3.08
C ALA A 40 3.55 5.77 2.82
N ALA A 41 4.52 5.29 3.60
CA ALA A 41 5.93 5.59 3.41
C ALA A 41 6.43 5.08 2.06
N THR A 42 6.09 3.84 1.67
CA THR A 42 6.42 3.26 0.36
C THR A 42 5.84 4.09 -0.78
N HIS A 43 4.54 4.42 -0.75
CA HIS A 43 3.92 5.23 -1.81
C HIS A 43 4.51 6.63 -1.93
N VAL A 44 4.85 7.23 -0.78
CA VAL A 44 5.47 8.56 -0.73
C VAL A 44 6.90 8.52 -1.26
N GLU A 45 7.66 7.46 -1.00
CA GLU A 45 9.02 7.29 -1.52
C GLU A 45 9.03 7.02 -3.04
N ASP A 46 8.08 6.23 -3.54
CA ASP A 46 7.91 5.96 -4.98
C ASP A 46 7.46 7.18 -5.80
N SER A 47 7.23 8.32 -5.17
CA SER A 47 6.67 9.53 -5.79
C SER A 47 7.49 10.76 -5.43
N LEU A 48 7.51 11.76 -6.33
CA LEU A 48 8.12 13.07 -6.05
C LEU A 48 7.20 13.97 -5.18
N GLY A 49 6.61 13.39 -4.14
CA GLY A 49 5.61 14.01 -3.27
C GLY A 49 4.16 13.68 -3.64
N LEU A 50 3.33 13.40 -2.63
CA LEU A 50 1.91 13.11 -2.80
C LEU A 50 1.04 14.05 -2.00
N THR A 51 -0.09 14.51 -2.56
CA THR A 51 -1.09 15.17 -1.73
C THR A 51 -1.76 14.16 -0.80
N ILE A 52 -2.39 14.64 0.28
CA ILE A 52 -3.21 13.78 1.16
C ILE A 52 -4.35 13.13 0.36
N GLY A 53 -4.87 13.81 -0.66
CA GLY A 53 -5.90 13.27 -1.55
C GLY A 53 -5.40 12.09 -2.37
N ASP A 54 -4.21 12.21 -2.96
CA ASP A 54 -3.60 11.13 -3.73
C ASP A 54 -3.26 9.93 -2.84
N LEU A 55 -2.70 10.21 -1.66
CA LEU A 55 -2.36 9.17 -0.69
C LEU A 55 -3.61 8.43 -0.20
N ALA A 56 -4.72 9.16 0.05
CA ALA A 56 -6.00 8.55 0.40
C ALA A 56 -6.52 7.61 -0.70
N GLY A 57 -6.39 8.01 -1.97
CA GLY A 57 -6.74 7.17 -3.12
C GLY A 57 -5.87 5.92 -3.23
N ARG A 58 -4.55 6.05 -3.06
CA ARG A 58 -3.61 4.91 -3.12
C ARG A 58 -3.80 3.92 -1.96
N LEU A 59 -4.10 4.41 -0.77
CA LEU A 59 -4.36 3.59 0.41
C LEU A 59 -5.81 3.07 0.47
N GLU A 60 -6.67 3.48 -0.46
CA GLU A 60 -8.11 3.16 -0.47
C GLU A 60 -8.82 3.51 0.85
N VAL A 61 -8.43 4.63 1.47
CA VAL A 61 -9.04 5.14 2.72
C VAL A 61 -9.67 6.52 2.51
N GLY A 62 -10.55 6.92 3.43
CA GLY A 62 -11.10 8.27 3.41
C GLY A 62 -10.03 9.35 3.65
N ARG A 63 -10.21 10.54 3.06
CA ARG A 63 -9.29 11.68 3.22
C ARG A 63 -9.01 12.04 4.68
N ALA A 64 -10.01 11.95 5.56
CA ALA A 64 -9.85 12.20 6.98
C ALA A 64 -8.89 11.19 7.64
N THR A 65 -9.04 9.91 7.31
CA THR A 65 -8.16 8.83 7.78
C THR A 65 -6.73 9.00 7.27
N ALA A 66 -6.56 9.34 5.98
CA ALA A 66 -5.25 9.64 5.42
C ALA A 66 -4.61 10.86 6.10
N GLY A 67 -5.37 11.92 6.38
CA GLY A 67 -4.89 13.09 7.12
C GLY A 67 -4.35 12.72 8.50
N GLN A 68 -5.14 11.98 9.30
CA GLN A 68 -4.73 11.50 10.62
C GLN A 68 -3.52 10.55 10.57
N LEU A 69 -3.44 9.72 9.54
CA LEU A 69 -2.28 8.86 9.32
C LEU A 69 -1.02 9.70 9.09
N VAL A 70 -1.08 10.68 8.18
CA VAL A 70 0.05 11.57 7.90
C VAL A 70 0.42 12.38 9.13
N ASP A 71 -0.54 12.89 9.91
CA ASP A 71 -0.25 13.62 11.16
C ASP A 71 0.59 12.77 12.12
N ARG A 72 0.20 11.50 12.33
CA ARG A 72 0.96 10.55 13.17
C ARG A 72 2.34 10.26 12.60
N MET A 73 2.46 10.11 11.28
CA MET A 73 3.74 9.85 10.63
C MET A 73 4.68 11.06 10.70
N VAL A 74 4.17 12.29 10.63
CA VAL A 74 4.93 13.52 10.86
C VAL A 74 5.42 13.57 12.31
N GLN A 75 4.55 13.31 13.28
CA GLN A 75 4.92 13.24 14.70
C GLN A 75 6.00 12.17 14.96
N GLY A 76 5.93 11.05 14.26
CA GLY A 76 6.93 9.98 14.32
C GLY A 76 8.22 10.27 13.55
N GLY A 77 8.31 11.40 12.84
CA GLY A 77 9.47 11.78 12.02
C GLY A 77 9.67 10.92 10.76
N TRP A 78 8.62 10.24 10.30
CA TRP A 78 8.66 9.35 9.13
C TRP A 78 8.39 10.09 7.82
N VAL A 79 7.51 11.08 7.87
CA VAL A 79 7.21 11.94 6.72
C VAL A 79 7.24 13.40 7.14
N GLU A 80 7.33 14.27 6.16
CA GLU A 80 7.27 15.71 6.32
C GLU A 80 6.29 16.29 5.30
N ARG A 81 5.82 17.51 5.57
CA ARG A 81 4.86 18.20 4.71
C ARG A 81 5.51 19.44 4.12
N TRP A 82 5.32 19.62 2.82
CA TRP A 82 5.76 20.80 2.10
C TRP A 82 4.58 21.47 1.41
N PRO A 83 4.58 22.81 1.26
CA PRO A 83 3.64 23.47 0.36
C PRO A 83 3.76 22.87 -1.04
N SER A 84 2.63 22.55 -1.68
CA SER A 84 2.66 22.08 -3.05
C SER A 84 3.18 23.19 -3.97
N PRO A 85 4.11 22.88 -4.90
CA PRO A 85 4.61 23.85 -5.88
C PRO A 85 3.51 24.31 -6.86
N ASP A 86 2.52 23.45 -7.13
CA ASP A 86 1.45 23.70 -8.09
C ASP A 86 0.21 24.37 -7.47
N ASP A 87 -0.01 24.19 -6.17
CA ASP A 87 -1.11 24.80 -5.43
C ASP A 87 -0.72 25.09 -3.98
N ARG A 88 -0.51 26.38 -3.65
CA ARG A 88 -0.13 26.83 -2.30
C ARG A 88 -1.18 26.50 -1.21
N ARG A 89 -2.41 26.16 -1.58
CA ARG A 89 -3.45 25.72 -0.64
C ARG A 89 -3.37 24.23 -0.32
N SER A 90 -2.59 23.48 -1.09
CA SER A 90 -2.36 22.05 -0.94
C SER A 90 -0.99 21.77 -0.34
N GLN A 91 -0.88 20.67 0.39
CA GLN A 91 0.38 20.17 0.93
C GLN A 91 0.74 18.86 0.26
N ILE A 92 2.02 18.68 -0.06
CA ILE A 92 2.58 17.40 -0.46
C ILE A 92 3.28 16.77 0.75
N VAL A 93 3.26 15.44 0.79
CA VAL A 93 3.92 14.61 1.79
C VAL A 93 5.14 13.99 1.14
N THR A 94 6.29 14.08 1.79
CA THR A 94 7.56 13.45 1.36
C THR A 94 8.13 12.61 2.50
N ALA A 95 8.90 11.58 2.14
CA ALA A 95 9.55 10.71 3.11
C ALA A 95 10.78 11.41 3.70
N THR A 96 11.00 11.26 5.00
CA THR A 96 12.22 11.74 5.65
C THR A 96 13.37 10.74 5.43
N PRO A 97 14.63 11.13 5.69
CA PRO A 97 15.75 10.19 5.71
C PRO A 97 15.54 9.00 6.66
N LYS A 98 14.82 9.21 7.77
CA LYS A 98 14.46 8.16 8.72
C LYS A 98 13.56 7.11 8.08
N ALA A 99 12.54 7.52 7.34
CA ALA A 99 11.68 6.57 6.63
C ALA A 99 12.44 5.84 5.52
N ARG A 100 13.29 6.53 4.76
CA ARG A 100 14.10 5.91 3.70
C ARG A 100 15.01 4.81 4.24
N ALA A 101 15.76 5.09 5.31
CA ALA A 101 16.63 4.10 5.94
C ALA A 101 15.85 2.86 6.43
N MET A 102 14.65 3.05 6.99
CA MET A 102 13.79 1.95 7.40
C MET A 102 13.24 1.16 6.21
N LEU A 103 12.83 1.83 5.13
CA LEU A 103 12.38 1.16 3.91
C LEU A 103 13.51 0.34 3.28
N GLU A 104 14.74 0.87 3.25
CA GLU A 104 15.93 0.16 2.77
C GLU A 104 16.25 -1.08 3.63
N GLU A 105 16.10 -0.98 4.96
CA GLU A 105 16.30 -2.12 5.86
C GLU A 105 15.24 -3.23 5.65
N LEU A 106 14.00 -2.85 5.35
CA LEU A 106 12.89 -3.80 5.17
C LEU A 106 12.79 -4.33 3.73
N ALA A 107 13.35 -3.65 2.74
CA ALA A 107 13.25 -4.04 1.33
C ALA A 107 13.69 -5.50 1.05
N PRO A 108 14.79 -6.03 1.63
CA PRO A 108 15.16 -7.44 1.44
C PRO A 108 14.12 -8.41 2.01
N ARG A 109 13.50 -8.08 3.16
CA ARG A 109 12.46 -8.92 3.78
C ARG A 109 11.19 -8.91 2.95
N GLN A 110 10.81 -7.74 2.44
CA GLN A 110 9.68 -7.61 1.52
C GLN A 110 9.91 -8.44 0.25
N SER A 111 11.09 -8.33 -0.38
CA SER A 111 11.42 -9.10 -1.57
C SER A 111 11.37 -10.60 -1.32
N ALA A 112 11.93 -11.07 -0.19
CA ALA A 112 11.89 -12.48 0.18
C ALA A 112 10.45 -12.98 0.40
N LEU A 113 9.60 -12.16 1.03
CA LEU A 113 8.19 -12.49 1.24
C LEU A 113 7.43 -12.55 -0.10
N GLU A 114 7.66 -11.62 -1.01
CA GLU A 114 7.07 -11.62 -2.35
C GLU A 114 7.49 -12.87 -3.14
N ASP A 115 8.78 -13.21 -3.09
CA ASP A 115 9.30 -14.42 -3.73
C ASP A 115 8.68 -15.68 -3.14
N GLU A 116 8.56 -15.78 -1.82
CA GLU A 116 7.93 -16.93 -1.15
C GLU A 116 6.44 -17.08 -1.51
N ILE A 117 5.67 -15.98 -1.46
CA ILE A 117 4.23 -15.99 -1.75
C ILE A 117 3.96 -16.37 -3.21
N LEU A 118 4.84 -15.95 -4.12
CA LEU A 118 4.64 -16.10 -5.56
C LEU A 118 5.52 -17.20 -6.17
N GLN A 119 6.24 -17.99 -5.38
CA GLN A 119 7.25 -18.96 -5.85
C GLN A 119 6.70 -19.95 -6.88
N ASP A 120 5.44 -20.34 -6.73
CA ASP A 120 4.77 -21.32 -7.61
C ASP A 120 4.13 -20.69 -8.86
N LEU A 121 4.22 -19.36 -9.02
CA LEU A 121 3.70 -18.64 -10.17
C LEU A 121 4.82 -18.14 -11.08
N SER A 122 4.80 -18.56 -12.33
CA SER A 122 5.64 -17.99 -13.38
C SER A 122 5.36 -16.49 -13.58
N ALA A 123 6.32 -15.77 -14.16
CA ALA A 123 6.15 -14.34 -14.46
C ALA A 123 4.92 -14.06 -15.35
N ASP A 124 4.61 -14.97 -16.28
CA ASP A 124 3.44 -14.85 -17.16
C ASP A 124 2.12 -15.07 -16.40
N GLU A 125 2.06 -16.04 -15.48
CA GLU A 125 0.88 -16.27 -14.64
C GLU A 125 0.61 -15.07 -13.72
N ARG A 126 1.67 -14.50 -13.11
CA ARG A 126 1.56 -13.27 -12.31
C ARG A 126 0.97 -12.12 -13.12
N ARG A 127 1.45 -11.93 -14.35
CA ARG A 127 0.96 -10.89 -15.27
C ARG A 127 -0.50 -11.12 -15.68
N ILE A 128 -0.89 -12.37 -15.97
CA ILE A 128 -2.27 -12.73 -16.32
C ILE A 128 -3.20 -12.47 -15.13
N LEU A 129 -2.82 -12.89 -13.93
CA LEU A 129 -3.60 -12.69 -12.71
C LEU A 129 -3.90 -11.20 -12.47
N LEU A 130 -2.87 -10.35 -12.52
CA LEU A 130 -3.01 -8.90 -12.37
C LEU A 130 -3.96 -8.30 -13.43
N ALA A 131 -3.81 -8.70 -14.69
CA ALA A 131 -4.67 -8.21 -15.77
C ALA A 131 -6.15 -8.60 -15.59
N LEU A 132 -6.43 -9.81 -15.09
CA LEU A 132 -7.79 -10.26 -14.82
C LEU A 132 -8.43 -9.50 -13.64
N LEU A 133 -7.68 -9.32 -12.55
CA LEU A 133 -8.14 -8.55 -11.39
C LEU A 133 -8.43 -7.08 -11.76
N GLU A 134 -7.57 -6.44 -12.55
CA GLU A 134 -7.77 -5.06 -12.98
C GLU A 134 -9.02 -4.91 -13.89
N ARG A 135 -9.27 -5.90 -14.75
CA ARG A 135 -10.51 -5.94 -15.56
C ARG A 135 -11.76 -6.08 -14.71
N ILE A 136 -11.71 -6.82 -13.61
CA ILE A 136 -12.83 -6.92 -12.66
C ILE A 136 -12.99 -5.59 -11.91
N LYS A 137 -11.90 -5.05 -11.36
CA LYS A 137 -11.89 -3.77 -10.62
C LYS A 137 -12.48 -2.63 -11.46
N SER A 138 -12.04 -2.48 -12.70
CA SER A 138 -12.55 -1.45 -13.62
C SER A 138 -14.03 -1.63 -14.01
N ARG A 139 -14.61 -2.83 -13.86
CA ARG A 139 -16.06 -3.04 -14.04
C ARG A 139 -16.86 -2.62 -12.81
N LEU A 140 -16.29 -2.76 -11.61
CA LEU A 140 -16.92 -2.39 -10.34
C LEU A 140 -16.90 -0.87 -10.06
N LEU A 141 -15.94 -0.15 -10.64
CA LEU A 141 -15.80 1.30 -10.51
C LEU A 141 -16.63 2.11 -11.54
N ARG A 142 -17.36 1.43 -12.42
CA ARG A 142 -18.30 2.07 -13.36
C ARG A 142 -19.63 2.33 -12.68
#